data_AF-A0A5E4B6Q2-F1
#
_entry.id   AF-A0A5E4B6Q2-F1
#
_cell.length_a   1.000
_cell.length_b   1.000
_cell.length_c   1.000
_cell.angle_alpha   90.00
_cell.angle_beta   90.00
_cell.angle_gamma   90.00
#
_symmetry.space_group_name_H-M   'P 1'
#
loop_
_entity.id
_entity.type
_entity.pdbx_description
1 polymer ?
#
loop_
_entity_poly.entity_id
_entity_poly.type
_entity_poly.pdbx_seq_one_letter_code
_entity_poly.pdbx_strand_id
1 'polypeptide(L)' 'GPSLIMVLTRWNAIAEWRRLIGTVDPEEARLLSPESIRARFGINILKNAVHGASNTLEASEAISRVFGDDENPENN' A
#
# COMPACT_ATOMS: atom_id res chain seq x y z
N GLY A 1 -5.95 -16.01 -4.08
CA GLY A 1 -4.72 -16.78 -4.33
C GLY A 1 -3.66 -16.35 -3.33
N PRO A 2 -2.42 -16.88 -3.43
CA PRO A 2 -1.32 -16.35 -2.65
C PRO A 2 -1.07 -14.87 -2.98
N SER A 3 -0.71 -14.09 -1.97
CA SER A 3 -0.43 -12.66 -2.07
C SER A 3 0.92 -12.35 -1.43
N LEU A 4 1.62 -11.34 -1.95
CA LEU A 4 2.82 -10.79 -1.32
C LEU A 4 2.42 -9.69 -0.34
N ILE A 5 2.95 -9.76 0.89
CA ILE A 5 2.78 -8.72 1.90
C ILE A 5 4.15 -8.13 2.21
N MET A 6 4.22 -6.80 2.30
CA MET A 6 5.47 -6.06 2.48
C MET A 6 5.26 -4.92 3.48
N VAL A 7 6.29 -4.66 4.30
CA VAL A 7 6.42 -3.42 5.07
C VAL A 7 7.36 -2.49 4.30
N LEU A 8 6.92 -1.28 3.98
CA LEU A 8 7.69 -0.31 3.21
C LEU A 8 8.09 0.87 4.10
N THR A 9 9.37 1.23 4.10
CA THR A 9 9.91 2.34 4.89
C THR A 9 10.42 3.47 4.01
N ARG A 10 10.07 4.70 4.38
CA ARG A 10 10.43 5.94 3.67
C ARG A 10 9.94 7.16 4.46
N TRP A 11 10.59 8.31 4.29
CA TRP A 11 10.03 9.59 4.70
C TRP A 11 8.68 9.85 4.02
N ASN A 12 7.61 10.10 4.78
CA ASN A 12 6.23 10.20 4.30
C ASN A 12 5.75 8.94 3.53
N ALA A 13 6.14 7.74 3.98
CA ALA A 13 5.87 6.46 3.30
C ALA A 13 4.42 6.29 2.83
N ILE A 14 3.43 6.61 3.66
CA ILE A 14 2.02 6.43 3.34
C ILE A 14 1.59 7.33 2.19
N ALA A 15 1.88 8.63 2.28
CA ALA A 15 1.52 9.59 1.24
C ALA A 15 2.22 9.25 -0.09
N GLU A 16 3.50 8.91 -0.01
CA GLU A 16 4.29 8.55 -1.18
C GLU A 16 3.85 7.22 -1.81
N TRP A 17 3.51 6.22 -1.00
CA TRP A 17 2.96 4.96 -1.49
C TRP A 17 1.62 5.18 -2.18
N ARG A 18 0.73 5.98 -1.58
CA ARG A 18 -0.56 6.34 -2.17
C ARG A 18 -0.41 7.06 -3.51
N ARG A 19 0.58 7.97 -3.61
CA ARG A 19 0.93 8.64 -4.86
C ARG A 19 1.42 7.64 -5.92
N LEU A 20 2.26 6.68 -5.53
CA LEU A 20 2.81 5.68 -6.43
C LEU A 20 1.76 4.69 -6.94
N ILE A 21 0.82 4.26 -6.09
CA ILE A 21 -0.21 3.28 -6.48
C ILE A 21 -1.37 3.89 -7.27
N GLY A 22 -1.66 5.19 -7.12
CA GLY A 22 -2.75 5.87 -7.82
C GLY A 22 -4.13 5.68 -7.16
N THR A 23 -5.17 6.28 -7.77
CA THR A 23 -6.55 6.21 -7.27
C THR A 23 -7.10 4.78 -7.30
N VAL A 24 -8.14 4.50 -6.50
CA VAL A 24 -8.66 3.13 -6.30
C VAL A 24 -9.25 2.54 -7.58
N ASP A 25 -9.87 3.38 -8.41
CA ASP A 25 -10.39 2.99 -9.72
C ASP A 25 -9.28 3.04 -10.78
N PRO A 26 -8.90 1.91 -11.40
CA PRO A 26 -7.92 1.86 -12.48
C PRO A 26 -8.25 2.74 -13.70
N GLU A 27 -9.52 2.99 -14.01
CA GLU A 27 -9.90 3.91 -15.09
C GLU A 27 -9.53 5.36 -14.73
N GLU A 28 -9.89 5.80 -13.52
CA GLU A 28 -9.50 7.12 -13.02
C GLU A 28 -7.97 7.24 -12.88
N ALA A 29 -7.30 6.18 -12.41
CA ALA A 29 -5.85 6.16 -12.29
C ALA A 29 -5.16 6.31 -13.65
N ARG A 30 -5.69 5.69 -14.72
CA ARG A 30 -5.17 5.87 -16.10
C ARG A 30 -5.30 7.29 -16.61
N LEU A 31 -6.32 8.03 -16.15
CA LEU A 31 -6.51 9.43 -16.52
C LEU A 31 -5.60 10.37 -15.71
N LEU A 32 -5.55 10.20 -14.38
CA LEU A 32 -4.88 11.13 -13.47
C LEU A 32 -3.39 10.81 -13.26
N SER A 33 -2.99 9.54 -13.38
CA SER A 33 -1.64 9.07 -13.10
C SER A 33 -1.33 7.80 -13.92
N PRO A 34 -1.13 7.91 -15.24
CA PRO A 34 -0.97 6.77 -16.15
C PRO A 34 0.15 5.78 -15.76
N GLU A 35 1.19 6.28 -15.10
CA GLU A 35 2.35 5.49 -14.66
C GLU A 35 2.16 4.82 -13.28
N SER A 36 1.04 5.08 -12.61
CA SER A 36 0.74 4.48 -11.31
C SER A 36 0.51 2.97 -11.42
N ILE A 37 0.74 2.24 -10.33
CA ILE A 37 0.58 0.78 -10.31
C ILE A 37 -0.85 0.38 -10.68
N ARG A 38 -1.87 1.08 -10.17
CA ARG A 38 -3.28 0.78 -10.49
C ARG A 38 -3.62 1.08 -11.94
N ALA A 39 -3.06 2.13 -12.53
CA ALA A 39 -3.26 2.42 -13.95
C ALA A 39 -2.69 1.34 -14.86
N ARG A 40 -1.51 0.81 -14.51
CA ARG A 40 -0.78 -0.16 -15.33
C ARG A 40 -1.25 -1.61 -15.15
N PHE A 41 -1.69 -1.97 -13.95
CA PHE A 41 -1.96 -3.37 -13.58
C PHE A 41 -3.36 -3.62 -13.00
N GLY A 42 -4.12 -2.57 -12.72
CA GLY A 42 -5.49 -2.71 -12.23
C GLY A 42 -6.47 -3.09 -13.34
N ILE A 43 -7.48 -3.90 -12.98
CA ILE A 43 -8.52 -4.37 -13.91
C ILE A 43 -9.84 -3.63 -13.66
N ASN A 44 -10.24 -3.51 -12.39
CA ASN A 44 -11.40 -2.74 -11.93
C ASN A 44 -11.25 -2.42 -10.44
N ILE A 45 -12.23 -1.71 -9.86
CA ILE A 45 -12.23 -1.27 -8.44
C ILE A 45 -11.99 -2.42 -7.46
N LEU A 46 -12.52 -3.63 -7.73
CA LEU A 46 -12.35 -4.81 -6.87
C LEU A 46 -11.05 -5.57 -7.12
N LYS A 47 -10.43 -5.39 -8.29
CA LYS A 47 -9.19 -6.04 -8.73
C LYS A 47 -8.18 -4.99 -9.17
N ASN A 48 -7.75 -4.15 -8.24
CA ASN A 48 -6.89 -3.00 -8.48
C ASN A 48 -5.40 -3.27 -8.18
N ALA A 49 -4.95 -4.51 -8.30
CA ALA A 49 -3.56 -4.99 -8.13
C ALA A 49 -2.93 -4.84 -6.73
N VAL A 50 -3.11 -3.71 -6.03
CA VAL A 50 -2.42 -3.40 -4.77
C VAL A 50 -3.34 -2.77 -3.73
N HIS A 51 -3.14 -3.18 -2.49
CA HIS A 51 -3.69 -2.59 -1.28
C HIS A 51 -2.60 -1.87 -0.49
N GLY A 52 -2.99 -0.91 0.35
CA GLY A 52 -2.09 -0.21 1.25
C GLY A 52 -2.86 0.64 2.24
N ALA A 53 -2.28 0.83 3.42
CA ALA A 53 -2.88 1.65 4.48
C ALA A 53 -3.13 3.09 4.00
N SER A 54 -4.21 3.69 4.50
CA SER A 54 -4.56 5.09 4.21
C SER A 54 -3.93 6.07 5.20
N ASN A 55 -3.57 5.59 6.39
CA ASN A 55 -3.04 6.39 7.49
C ASN A 55 -2.16 5.54 8.44
N THR A 56 -1.47 6.19 9.38
CA THR A 56 -0.48 5.55 10.26
C THR A 56 -1.11 4.54 11.21
N LEU A 57 -2.34 4.76 11.67
CA LEU A 57 -3.04 3.83 12.54
C LEU A 57 -3.31 2.51 11.81
N GLU A 58 -3.92 2.57 10.62
CA GLU A 58 -4.15 1.38 9.79
C GLU A 58 -2.86 0.66 9.43
N ALA A 59 -1.78 1.40 9.16
CA ALA A 59 -0.48 0.80 8.86
C ALA A 59 0.05 0.00 10.06
N SER A 60 0.03 0.61 11.25
CA SER A 60 0.49 -0.04 12.49
C SER A 60 -0.32 -1.29 12.82
N GLU A 61 -1.65 -1.20 12.77
CA GLU A 61 -2.55 -2.33 13.02
C GLU A 61 -2.36 -3.46 12.02
N ALA A 62 -2.22 -3.14 10.73
CA ALA A 62 -2.00 -4.14 9.68
C ALA A 62 -0.63 -4.82 9.83
N ILE A 63 0.42 -4.08 10.19
CA ILE A 63 1.77 -4.62 10.41
C ILE A 63 1.75 -5.59 11.60
N SER A 64 1.27 -5.15 12.78
CA SER A 64 1.20 -6.00 13.98
C SER A 64 0.36 -7.26 13.73
N ARG A 65 -0.78 -7.13 13.03
CA ARG A 65 -1.65 -8.27 12.71
C ARG A 65 -1.00 -9.32 11.81
N VAL A 66 -0.14 -8.92 10.88
CA VAL A 66 0.45 -9.83 9.87
C VAL A 66 1.82 -10.34 10.28
N PHE A 67 2.65 -9.48 10.86
CA PHE A 67 4.05 -9.77 11.16
C PHE A 67 4.33 -9.95 12.66
N GLY A 68 3.35 -9.68 13.53
CA GLY A 68 3.55 -9.64 14.98
C GLY A 68 4.09 -8.29 15.44
N ASP A 69 4.23 -8.14 16.75
CA ASP A 69 4.85 -6.96 17.33
C ASP A 69 6.37 -7.00 17.07
N ASP A 70 6.94 -5.85 16.69
CA ASP A 70 8.40 -5.69 16.59
C ASP A 70 9.01 -5.97 17.97
N GLU A 71 9.65 -7.12 18.15
CA GLU A 71 10.75 -7.24 19.11
C GLU A 71 11.89 -6.38 18.58
N ASN A 72 11.84 -5.07 18.85
CA ASN A 72 12.93 -4.17 18.53
C ASN A 72 14.11 -4.49 19.46
N PRO A 73 15.22 -5.08 18.96
CA PRO A 73 16.35 -5.46 19.82
C PRO A 73 17.09 -4.25 20.42
N GLU A 74 16.77 -3.03 20.00
CA GLU A 74 17.34 -1.79 20.56
C GLU A 74 16.64 -1.30 21.84
N ASN A 75 15.59 -1.99 22.30
CA ASN A 75 14.85 -1.65 23.53
C ASN A 75 15.31 -2.42 24.78
N ASN A 76 16.50 -3.07 24.77
CA ASN A 76 17.03 -3.83 25.91
C ASN A 76 18.47 -3.45 26.25
#